data_AF-A0A851ILL4-F1
#
_entry.id   AF-A0A851ILL4-F1
#
_cell.length_a   1.000
_cell.length_b   1.000
_cell.length_c   1.000
_cell.angle_alpha   90.00
_cell.angle_beta   90.00
_cell.angle_gamma   90.00
#
_symmetry.space_group_name_H-M   'P 1'
#
loop_
_entity.id
_entity.type
_entity.pdbx_description
1 polymer ?
#
loop_
_entity_poly.entity_id
_entity_poly.type
_entity_poly.pdbx_seq_one_letter_code
_entity_poly.pdbx_strand_id
1 'polypeptide(L)'
;MKKSKLMVFVVLSIFCLNSCLSSTYFIGSLLNETGISSSIPSVKSPIGIETIYNKDKEKFRNYINNLNLRENVRLKLSENISVNVPKDIILKKDGNTKYFYDNKEKVGLGISIYYKESNSYLKENDIIKTVGKVEIMKSKLGNNKSLFYKISDNIYLRTFFYEESSDTKEYYDFIINFINNLEKVK
;
A
#
# COMPACT_ATOMS: atom_id res chain seq x y z
N MET A 1 22.50 -58.15 14.23
CA MET A 1 22.19 -56.71 14.43
C MET A 1 22.56 -55.93 13.17
N LYS A 2 21.59 -55.31 12.48
CA LYS A 2 21.72 -54.21 11.47
C LYS A 2 20.55 -54.26 10.46
N LYS A 3 19.30 -54.01 10.88
CA LYS A 3 18.16 -53.82 9.95
C LYS A 3 17.12 -52.77 10.38
N SER A 4 17.30 -52.04 11.49
CA SER A 4 16.28 -51.08 11.98
C SER A 4 16.56 -49.60 11.68
N LYS A 5 17.68 -49.25 11.02
CA LYS A 5 18.06 -47.83 10.86
C LYS A 5 17.60 -47.16 9.56
N LEU A 6 17.06 -47.91 8.60
CA LEU A 6 16.68 -47.35 7.29
C LEU A 6 15.22 -46.87 7.23
N MET A 7 14.32 -47.47 8.02
CA MET A 7 12.88 -47.19 7.96
C MET A 7 12.49 -45.86 8.62
N VAL A 8 13.30 -45.35 9.55
CA VAL A 8 13.08 -44.04 10.19
C VAL A 8 13.33 -42.88 9.23
N PHE A 9 14.24 -43.04 8.26
CA PHE A 9 14.56 -41.99 7.29
C PHE A 9 13.49 -41.81 6.20
N VAL A 10 12.67 -42.83 5.92
CA VAL A 10 11.62 -42.75 4.88
C VAL A 10 10.33 -42.14 5.42
N VAL A 11 10.05 -42.27 6.73
CA VAL A 11 8.86 -41.65 7.35
C VAL A 11 9.09 -40.17 7.65
N LEU A 12 10.32 -39.76 8.00
CA LEU A 12 10.66 -38.34 8.16
C LEU A 12 10.62 -37.55 6.83
N SER A 13 10.96 -38.18 5.70
CA SER A 13 10.96 -37.49 4.40
C SER A 13 9.55 -37.21 3.85
N ILE A 14 8.53 -37.98 4.25
CA ILE A 14 7.13 -37.73 3.85
C ILE A 14 6.53 -36.56 4.65
N PHE A 15 6.91 -36.36 5.91
CA PHE A 15 6.47 -35.21 6.71
C PHE A 15 7.19 -33.90 6.32
N CYS A 16 8.38 -33.96 5.72
CA CYS A 16 9.10 -32.78 5.23
C CYS A 16 8.67 -32.31 3.83
N LEU A 17 7.95 -33.14 3.05
CA LEU A 17 7.46 -32.75 1.72
C LEU A 17 6.07 -32.09 1.77
N ASN A 18 5.26 -32.37 2.79
CA ASN A 18 3.94 -31.74 2.96
C ASN A 18 3.96 -30.40 3.71
N SER A 19 5.10 -29.96 4.24
CA SER A 19 5.30 -28.61 4.83
C SER A 19 5.98 -27.62 3.87
N CYS A 20 6.35 -28.05 2.66
CA CYS A 20 7.00 -27.19 1.66
C CYS A 20 6.01 -26.44 0.75
N LEU A 21 4.71 -26.74 0.83
CA LEU A 21 3.66 -26.05 0.04
C LEU A 21 2.85 -25.03 0.85
N SER A 22 3.07 -24.93 2.16
CA SER A 22 2.45 -23.91 3.04
C SER A 22 3.41 -22.76 3.40
N SER A 23 4.68 -22.82 3.02
CA SER A 23 5.71 -21.83 3.36
C SER A 23 5.90 -20.71 2.32
N THR A 24 5.24 -20.76 1.17
CA THR A 24 5.23 -19.65 0.19
C THR A 24 4.15 -18.60 0.47
N TYR A 25 3.19 -18.88 1.36
CA TYR A 25 2.17 -17.91 1.80
C TYR A 25 2.69 -16.91 2.86
N PHE A 26 3.95 -17.04 3.29
CA PHE A 26 4.55 -16.22 4.35
C PHE A 26 5.65 -15.26 3.86
N ILE A 27 5.80 -15.04 2.55
CA ILE A 27 6.68 -13.97 2.02
C ILE A 27 6.17 -12.57 2.40
N GLY A 28 4.92 -12.43 2.86
CA GLY A 28 4.41 -11.20 3.48
C GLY A 28 4.69 -11.04 4.98
N SER A 29 5.22 -12.06 5.67
CA SER A 29 5.22 -12.09 7.14
C SER A 29 6.58 -12.40 7.80
N LEU A 30 7.66 -12.67 7.08
CA LEU A 30 8.97 -12.89 7.72
C LEU A 30 10.14 -12.29 6.92
N LEU A 31 10.16 -10.95 6.82
CA LEU A 31 11.39 -10.17 6.60
C LEU A 31 12.29 -10.20 7.85
N ASN A 32 12.51 -11.37 8.45
CA ASN A 32 13.27 -11.47 9.69
C ASN A 32 13.97 -12.82 9.79
N GLU A 33 14.85 -13.13 8.84
CA GLU A 33 15.85 -14.22 9.00
C GLU A 33 16.99 -14.20 7.95
N THR A 34 17.15 -13.12 7.19
CA THR A 34 18.43 -12.81 6.54
C THR A 34 18.89 -11.47 7.07
N GLY A 35 20.17 -11.33 7.43
CA GLY A 35 20.75 -10.19 8.16
C GLY A 35 20.76 -8.84 7.43
N ILE A 36 19.69 -8.51 6.73
CA ILE A 36 19.33 -7.19 6.22
C ILE A 36 18.33 -6.63 7.23
N SER A 37 18.59 -5.45 7.81
CA SER A 37 17.79 -4.93 8.91
C SER A 37 16.28 -5.00 8.61
N SER A 38 15.57 -5.79 9.41
CA SER A 38 14.12 -5.95 9.47
C SER A 38 13.46 -4.72 10.09
N SER A 39 13.87 -3.53 9.66
CA SER A 39 13.30 -2.30 10.15
C SER A 39 11.87 -2.21 9.64
N ILE A 40 10.90 -2.59 10.50
CA ILE A 40 9.49 -2.33 10.26
C ILE A 40 9.38 -0.87 9.80
N PRO A 41 8.78 -0.60 8.63
CA PRO A 41 8.72 0.73 8.07
C PRO A 41 8.23 1.72 9.12
N SER A 42 8.90 2.86 9.25
CA SER A 42 8.47 3.88 10.21
C SER A 42 7.06 4.35 9.84
N VAL A 43 6.21 4.66 10.83
CA VAL A 43 4.93 5.35 10.57
C VAL A 43 5.14 6.67 9.82
N LYS A 44 6.34 7.24 9.87
CA LYS A 44 6.71 8.45 9.12
C LYS A 44 6.99 8.21 7.63
N SER A 45 7.17 6.95 7.21
CA SER A 45 7.46 6.55 5.84
C SER A 45 6.22 6.68 4.93
N PRO A 46 6.36 6.60 3.60
CA PRO A 46 5.21 6.65 2.69
C PRO A 46 4.12 5.63 3.02
N ILE A 47 4.48 4.45 3.53
CA ILE A 47 3.56 3.35 3.88
C ILE A 47 3.21 3.32 5.38
N GLY A 48 3.29 4.48 6.05
CA GLY A 48 3.11 4.58 7.48
C GLY A 48 1.75 4.11 8.00
N ILE A 49 0.68 4.43 7.28
CA ILE A 49 -0.69 4.04 7.64
C ILE A 49 -0.90 2.52 7.53
N GLU A 50 -0.27 1.86 6.54
CA GLU A 50 -0.27 0.41 6.39
C GLU A 50 0.43 -0.26 7.57
N THR A 51 1.52 0.35 8.05
CA THR A 51 2.21 -0.12 9.27
C THR A 51 1.31 -0.04 10.50
N ILE A 52 0.48 1.01 10.61
CA ILE A 52 -0.50 1.12 11.71
C ILE A 52 -1.56 0.03 11.55
N TYR A 53 -2.14 -0.11 10.36
CA TYR A 53 -3.18 -1.11 10.07
C TYR A 53 -2.74 -2.54 10.41
N ASN A 54 -1.54 -2.92 10.00
CA ASN A 54 -1.00 -4.27 10.21
C ASN A 54 -0.64 -4.54 11.69
N LYS A 55 -0.36 -3.51 12.49
CA LYS A 55 -0.02 -3.66 13.90
C LYS A 55 -1.24 -3.60 14.82
N ASP A 56 -2.16 -2.68 14.53
CA ASP A 56 -3.27 -2.36 15.42
C ASP A 56 -4.43 -1.74 14.61
N LYS A 57 -5.43 -2.58 14.32
CA LYS A 57 -6.63 -2.18 13.55
C LYS A 57 -7.49 -1.15 14.30
N GLU A 58 -7.53 -1.19 15.63
CA GLU A 58 -8.27 -0.20 16.44
C GLU A 58 -7.60 1.17 16.37
N LYS A 59 -6.27 1.21 16.47
CA LYS A 59 -5.50 2.44 16.27
C LYS A 59 -5.69 3.02 14.86
N PHE A 60 -5.74 2.16 13.84
CA PHE A 60 -6.05 2.57 12.47
C PHE A 60 -7.46 3.19 12.35
N ARG A 61 -8.49 2.55 12.92
CA ARG A 61 -9.87 3.08 12.93
C ARG A 61 -9.96 4.42 13.63
N ASN A 62 -9.33 4.55 14.80
CA ASN A 62 -9.25 5.79 15.55
C ASN A 62 -8.54 6.89 14.75
N TYR A 63 -7.46 6.55 14.05
CA TYR A 63 -6.77 7.47 13.14
C TYR A 63 -7.71 8.00 12.05
N ILE A 64 -8.44 7.10 11.37
CA ILE A 64 -9.37 7.49 10.29
C ILE A 64 -10.51 8.36 10.81
N ASN A 65 -11.12 7.97 11.93
CA ASN A 65 -12.20 8.74 12.54
C ASN A 65 -11.73 10.16 12.87
N ASN A 66 -10.54 10.29 13.47
CA ASN A 66 -9.95 11.60 13.78
C ASN A 66 -9.57 12.41 12.53
N LEU A 67 -9.17 11.74 11.44
CA LEU A 67 -8.87 12.40 10.17
C LEU A 67 -10.13 12.95 9.50
N ASN A 68 -11.22 12.17 9.49
CA ASN A 68 -12.50 12.52 8.87
C ASN A 68 -13.23 13.67 9.59
N LEU A 69 -12.91 13.93 10.86
CA LEU A 69 -13.48 15.05 11.62
C LEU A 69 -12.80 16.39 11.35
N ARG A 70 -11.69 16.41 10.59
CA ARG A 70 -10.95 17.65 10.32
C ARG A 70 -11.62 18.44 9.21
N GLU A 71 -11.60 19.76 9.33
CA GLU A 71 -11.97 20.65 8.23
C GLU A 71 -11.07 20.42 7.01
N ASN A 72 -11.61 20.62 5.81
CA ASN A 72 -10.85 20.52 4.58
C ASN A 72 -10.11 21.84 4.29
N VAL A 73 -8.86 21.72 3.84
CA VAL A 73 -8.02 22.83 3.41
C VAL A 73 -7.51 22.58 1.98
N ARG A 74 -7.23 23.67 1.26
CA ARG A 74 -6.67 23.60 -0.09
C ARG A 74 -5.19 23.22 -0.01
N LEU A 75 -4.83 22.06 -0.60
CA LEU A 75 -3.45 21.62 -0.78
C LEU A 75 -3.02 21.75 -2.24
N LYS A 76 -1.95 22.50 -2.48
CA LYS A 76 -1.37 22.70 -3.81
C LYS A 76 -0.52 21.48 -4.22
N LEU A 77 -0.87 20.84 -5.33
CA LEU A 77 -0.10 19.72 -5.90
C LEU A 77 0.91 20.20 -6.95
N SER A 78 0.53 21.21 -7.74
CA SER A 78 1.39 21.92 -8.69
C SER A 78 0.93 23.37 -8.84
N GLU A 79 1.58 24.17 -9.68
CA GLU A 79 1.26 25.58 -9.90
C GLU A 79 -0.25 25.83 -10.10
N ASN A 80 -0.91 24.99 -10.92
CA ASN A 80 -2.29 25.17 -11.38
C ASN A 80 -3.25 24.08 -10.88
N ILE A 81 -2.81 23.21 -9.97
CA ILE A 81 -3.63 22.09 -9.48
C ILE A 81 -3.59 22.06 -7.97
N SER A 82 -4.76 22.18 -7.37
CA SER A 82 -4.97 21.98 -5.94
C SER A 82 -6.09 20.98 -5.67
N VAL A 83 -6.08 20.40 -4.49
CA VAL A 83 -7.13 19.51 -4.00
C VAL A 83 -7.54 19.91 -2.58
N ASN A 84 -8.80 19.68 -2.22
CA ASN A 84 -9.23 19.75 -0.84
C ASN A 84 -8.82 18.48 -0.10
N VAL A 85 -8.17 18.63 1.05
CA VAL A 85 -7.74 17.53 1.93
C VAL A 85 -8.03 17.88 3.39
N PRO A 86 -8.14 16.88 4.29
CA PRO A 86 -8.21 17.15 5.72
C PRO A 86 -7.05 18.03 6.20
N LYS A 87 -7.32 18.91 7.16
CA LYS A 87 -6.32 19.77 7.78
C LYS A 87 -5.11 18.97 8.28
N ASP A 88 -3.94 19.59 8.16
CA ASP A 88 -2.62 19.04 8.48
C ASP A 88 -2.07 17.98 7.52
N ILE A 89 -2.82 17.62 6.47
CA ILE A 89 -2.26 16.85 5.36
C ILE A 89 -1.34 17.74 4.51
N ILE A 90 -0.09 17.31 4.35
CA ILE A 90 0.94 17.95 3.51
C ILE A 90 1.51 16.96 2.49
N LEU A 91 2.33 17.46 1.57
CA LEU A 91 3.15 16.62 0.71
C LEU A 91 4.56 16.49 1.27
N LYS A 92 5.02 15.26 1.46
CA LYS A 92 6.44 14.97 1.71
C LYS A 92 7.10 14.40 0.46
N LYS A 93 8.41 14.57 0.37
CA LYS A 93 9.24 14.03 -0.71
C LYS A 93 9.91 12.74 -0.23
N ASP A 94 9.92 11.72 -1.07
CA ASP A 94 10.73 10.51 -0.91
C ASP A 94 11.38 10.18 -2.25
N GLY A 95 12.71 10.32 -2.33
CA GLY A 95 13.43 10.29 -3.61
C GLY A 95 12.84 11.28 -4.62
N ASN A 96 12.40 10.78 -5.78
CA ASN A 96 11.80 11.59 -6.84
C ASN A 96 10.27 11.68 -6.78
N THR A 97 9.63 11.04 -5.80
CA THR A 97 8.18 11.04 -5.65
C THR A 97 7.76 11.94 -4.49
N LYS A 98 6.51 12.38 -4.53
CA LYS A 98 5.85 13.02 -3.38
C LYS A 98 4.75 12.10 -2.87
N TYR A 99 4.39 12.19 -1.60
CA TYR A 99 3.31 11.41 -1.02
C TYR A 99 2.53 12.24 0.01
N PHE A 100 1.27 11.87 0.22
CA PHE A 100 0.43 12.50 1.23
C PHE A 100 0.89 12.08 2.64
N TYR A 101 1.04 13.06 3.51
CA TYR A 101 1.54 12.88 4.87
C TYR A 101 0.71 13.69 5.85
N ASP A 102 0.24 13.03 6.90
CA ASP A 102 -0.40 13.67 8.04
C ASP A 102 0.66 14.27 8.96
N ASN A 103 0.80 15.60 8.92
CA ASN A 103 1.78 16.30 9.72
C ASN A 103 1.41 16.35 11.22
N LYS A 104 0.14 16.20 11.57
CA LYS A 104 -0.30 16.19 12.97
C LYS A 104 0.08 14.87 13.62
N GLU A 105 -0.32 13.76 13.00
CA GLU A 105 -0.11 12.40 13.53
C GLU A 105 1.25 11.81 13.14
N LYS A 106 1.97 12.48 12.24
CA LYS A 106 3.26 12.06 11.69
C LYS A 106 3.19 10.74 10.89
N VAL A 107 2.11 10.55 10.11
CA VAL A 107 1.80 9.32 9.38
C VAL A 107 1.82 9.53 7.85
N GLY A 108 2.52 8.69 7.08
CA GLY A 108 2.38 8.67 5.62
C GLY A 108 1.17 7.85 5.16
N LEU A 109 0.43 8.33 4.16
CA LEU A 109 -0.89 7.78 3.80
C LEU A 109 -0.87 6.67 2.74
N GLY A 110 0.30 6.23 2.26
CA GLY A 110 0.39 5.19 1.21
C GLY A 110 0.02 5.66 -0.19
N ILE A 111 -0.25 6.96 -0.37
CA ILE A 111 -0.68 7.55 -1.64
C ILE A 111 0.43 8.45 -2.17
N SER A 112 1.02 8.06 -3.30
CA SER A 112 2.11 8.79 -3.96
C SER A 112 1.61 9.56 -5.19
N ILE A 113 2.29 10.66 -5.49
CA ILE A 113 2.06 11.53 -6.64
C ILE A 113 3.12 11.25 -7.70
N TYR A 114 2.65 10.91 -8.90
CA TYR A 114 3.48 10.66 -10.07
C TYR A 114 3.19 11.72 -11.15
N TYR A 115 4.22 12.14 -11.86
CA TYR A 115 4.12 13.10 -12.95
C TYR A 115 4.30 12.39 -14.30
N LYS A 116 3.67 12.89 -15.37
CA LYS A 116 3.64 12.19 -16.68
C LYS A 116 5.02 11.83 -17.23
N GLU A 117 6.02 12.69 -17.01
CA GLU A 117 7.41 12.46 -17.45
C GLU A 117 8.02 11.19 -16.84
N SER A 118 7.50 10.70 -15.71
CA SER A 118 7.96 9.50 -15.03
C SER A 118 7.07 8.26 -15.26
N ASN A 119 6.07 8.32 -16.16
CA ASN A 119 4.96 7.37 -16.14
C ASN A 119 4.79 6.53 -17.43
N SER A 120 5.60 5.48 -17.62
CA SER A 120 5.28 4.40 -18.58
C SER A 120 4.16 3.47 -18.09
N TYR A 121 3.76 3.61 -16.83
CA TYR A 121 2.83 2.71 -16.13
C TYR A 121 1.50 2.52 -16.86
N LEU A 122 0.91 3.58 -17.42
CA LEU A 122 -0.37 3.48 -18.14
C LEU A 122 -0.30 2.55 -19.36
N LYS A 123 0.85 2.42 -20.02
CA LYS A 123 1.01 1.52 -21.18
C LYS A 123 1.15 0.06 -20.76
N GLU A 124 1.73 -0.15 -19.59
CA GLU A 124 2.12 -1.46 -19.05
C GLU A 124 1.07 -2.08 -18.12
N ASN A 125 -0.09 -1.44 -17.93
CA ASN A 125 -1.14 -1.91 -17.03
C ASN A 125 -2.51 -1.86 -17.70
N ASP A 126 -3.40 -2.78 -17.31
CA ASP A 126 -4.81 -2.79 -17.70
C ASP A 126 -5.70 -2.37 -16.53
N ILE A 127 -6.77 -1.62 -16.82
CA ILE A 127 -7.80 -1.31 -15.84
C ILE A 127 -8.69 -2.55 -15.69
N ILE A 128 -8.75 -3.09 -14.47
CA ILE A 128 -9.56 -4.29 -14.17
C ILE A 128 -10.87 -3.97 -13.46
N LYS A 129 -10.94 -2.81 -12.78
CA LYS A 129 -12.12 -2.36 -12.02
C LYS A 129 -12.02 -0.86 -11.78
N THR A 130 -13.17 -0.19 -11.66
CA THR A 130 -13.25 1.22 -11.29
C THR A 130 -14.20 1.39 -10.10
N VAL A 131 -13.79 2.15 -9.09
CA VAL A 131 -14.57 2.46 -7.89
C VAL A 131 -14.58 3.97 -7.68
N GLY A 132 -15.67 4.62 -8.08
CA GLY A 132 -15.74 6.09 -8.13
C GLY A 132 -14.75 6.64 -9.15
N LYS A 133 -13.82 7.48 -8.70
CA LYS A 133 -12.74 8.07 -9.51
C LYS A 133 -11.47 7.20 -9.54
N VAL A 134 -11.41 6.13 -8.73
CA VAL A 134 -10.23 5.29 -8.58
C VAL A 134 -10.30 4.11 -9.53
N GLU A 135 -9.25 3.94 -10.33
CA GLU A 135 -9.03 2.79 -11.20
C GLU A 135 -8.13 1.78 -10.48
N ILE A 136 -8.51 0.51 -10.51
CA ILE A 136 -7.66 -0.60 -10.08
C ILE A 136 -6.94 -1.10 -11.31
N MET A 137 -5.63 -0.88 -11.34
CA MET A 137 -4.77 -1.25 -12.46
C MET A 137 -4.00 -2.52 -12.15
N LYS A 138 -3.97 -3.48 -13.08
CA LYS A 138 -3.14 -4.69 -13.02
C LYS A 138 -1.99 -4.58 -14.03
N SER A 139 -0.78 -4.90 -13.60
CA SER A 139 0.38 -4.96 -14.49
C SER A 139 0.22 -6.05 -15.55
N LYS A 140 0.68 -5.78 -16.77
CA LYS A 140 0.84 -6.77 -17.84
C LYS A 140 2.09 -7.61 -17.66
N LEU A 141 3.10 -7.05 -16.98
CA LEU A 141 4.41 -7.65 -16.76
C LEU A 141 4.49 -8.47 -15.47
N GLY A 142 3.42 -8.50 -14.66
CA GLY A 142 3.36 -9.26 -13.41
C GLY A 142 1.97 -9.25 -12.79
N ASN A 143 1.83 -9.82 -11.60
CA ASN A 143 0.52 -9.93 -10.93
C ASN A 143 0.19 -8.74 -10.00
N ASN A 144 1.07 -7.73 -9.97
CA ASN A 144 0.89 -6.57 -9.09
C ASN A 144 -0.29 -5.72 -9.55
N LYS A 145 -1.12 -5.34 -8.59
CA LYS A 145 -2.18 -4.35 -8.79
C LYS A 145 -1.81 -3.06 -8.07
N SER A 146 -2.41 -1.94 -8.47
CA SER A 146 -2.37 -0.68 -7.72
C SER A 146 -3.69 0.06 -7.85
N LEU A 147 -3.94 0.95 -6.90
CA LEU A 147 -4.97 1.97 -7.03
C LEU A 147 -4.38 3.16 -7.77
N PHE A 148 -5.13 3.69 -8.72
CA PHE A 148 -4.71 4.76 -9.62
C PHE A 148 -5.80 5.82 -9.73
N TYR A 149 -5.41 7.09 -9.76
CA TYR A 149 -6.32 8.19 -10.05
C TYR A 149 -5.63 9.30 -10.85
N LYS A 150 -6.20 9.65 -12.00
CA LYS A 150 -5.75 10.74 -12.85
C LYS A 150 -6.35 12.08 -12.40
N ILE A 151 -5.56 12.91 -11.71
CA ILE A 151 -5.99 14.27 -11.32
C ILE A 151 -5.94 15.23 -12.52
N SER A 152 -4.95 15.05 -13.39
CA SER A 152 -4.76 15.81 -14.62
C SER A 152 -3.90 15.02 -15.60
N ASP A 153 -3.69 15.54 -16.81
CA ASP A 153 -2.82 14.90 -17.79
C ASP A 153 -1.38 14.70 -17.30
N ASN A 154 -0.93 15.51 -16.33
CA ASN A 154 0.43 15.49 -15.84
C ASN A 154 0.57 15.03 -14.39
N ILE A 155 -0.53 14.74 -13.68
CA ILE A 155 -0.50 14.38 -12.25
C ILE A 155 -1.43 13.21 -11.99
N TYR A 156 -0.85 12.18 -11.38
CA TYR A 156 -1.51 10.93 -11.05
C TYR A 156 -1.27 10.58 -9.59
N LEU A 157 -2.27 10.01 -8.93
CA LEU A 157 -2.12 9.37 -7.63
C LEU A 157 -2.01 7.88 -7.81
N ARG A 158 -1.14 7.24 -7.03
CA ARG A 158 -0.96 5.80 -7.07
C ARG A 158 -0.53 5.24 -5.72
N THR A 159 -1.06 4.06 -5.38
CA THR A 159 -0.50 3.21 -4.31
C THR A 159 0.59 2.31 -4.86
N PHE A 160 1.55 1.91 -4.03
CA PHE A 160 2.59 0.98 -4.47
C PHE A 160 2.02 -0.38 -4.86
N PHE A 161 1.08 -0.89 -4.07
CA PHE A 161 0.43 -2.18 -4.23
C PHE A 161 -1.07 -2.10 -3.92
N TYR A 162 -1.82 -3.08 -4.39
CA TYR A 162 -3.22 -3.33 -4.09
C TYR A 162 -3.46 -4.84 -4.06
N GLU A 163 -4.15 -5.31 -3.03
CA GLU A 163 -4.59 -6.69 -2.92
C GLU A 163 -6.02 -6.72 -2.38
N GLU A 164 -6.91 -7.40 -3.08
CA GLU A 164 -8.30 -7.53 -2.64
C GLU A 164 -8.40 -8.80 -1.81
N SER A 165 -8.29 -8.65 -0.48
CA SER A 165 -8.52 -9.72 0.48
C SER A 165 -9.35 -9.21 1.65
N SER A 166 -10.04 -10.10 2.38
CA SER A 166 -10.78 -9.73 3.59
C SER A 166 -9.90 -9.01 4.61
N ASP A 167 -8.62 -9.38 4.67
CA ASP A 167 -7.68 -8.87 5.66
C ASP A 167 -7.16 -7.47 5.35
N THR A 168 -7.23 -7.03 4.09
CA THR A 168 -6.71 -5.73 3.63
C THR A 168 -7.82 -4.80 3.13
N LYS A 169 -9.06 -5.31 3.01
CA LYS A 169 -10.21 -4.56 2.51
C LYS A 169 -10.41 -3.23 3.22
N GLU A 170 -10.38 -3.23 4.56
CA GLU A 170 -10.61 -2.02 5.35
C GLU A 170 -9.54 -0.94 5.08
N TYR A 171 -8.29 -1.36 4.91
CA TYR A 171 -7.19 -0.46 4.54
C TYR A 171 -7.41 0.16 3.15
N TYR A 172 -7.72 -0.65 2.14
CA TYR A 172 -7.90 -0.13 0.80
C TYR A 172 -9.20 0.65 0.63
N ASP A 173 -10.26 0.32 1.37
CA ASP A 173 -11.49 1.12 1.42
C ASP A 173 -11.19 2.53 1.93
N PHE A 174 -10.33 2.67 2.96
CA PHE A 174 -9.85 3.98 3.40
C PHE A 174 -9.14 4.74 2.28
N ILE A 175 -8.19 4.11 1.58
CA ILE A 175 -7.44 4.76 0.51
C ILE A 175 -8.36 5.20 -0.63
N ILE A 176 -9.28 4.33 -1.05
CA ILE A 176 -10.27 4.61 -2.10
C ILE A 176 -11.16 5.79 -1.68
N ASN A 177 -11.68 5.78 -0.45
CA ASN A 177 -12.53 6.85 0.07
C ASN A 177 -11.77 8.18 0.17
N PHE A 178 -10.53 8.16 0.66
CA PHE A 178 -9.68 9.35 0.71
C PHE A 178 -9.51 9.97 -0.67
N ILE A 179 -9.19 9.16 -1.69
CA ILE A 179 -9.00 9.65 -3.07
C ILE A 179 -10.31 10.16 -3.67
N ASN A 180 -11.42 9.44 -3.47
CA ASN A 180 -12.73 9.85 -4.00
C ASN A 180 -13.21 11.19 -3.45
N ASN A 181 -12.87 11.49 -2.19
CA ASN A 181 -13.20 12.74 -1.50
C ASN A 181 -12.26 13.91 -1.87
N LEU A 182 -11.22 13.69 -2.68
CA LEU A 182 -10.42 14.79 -3.22
C LEU A 182 -11.26 15.57 -4.25
N GLU A 183 -11.55 16.82 -3.90
CA GLU A 183 -12.16 17.78 -4.80
C GLU A 183 -11.08 18.61 -5.48
N LYS A 184 -11.06 18.60 -6.81
CA LYS A 184 -10.12 19.41 -7.58
C LYS A 184 -10.57 20.87 -7.55
N VAL A 185 -9.70 21.74 -7.05
CA VAL A 185 -9.88 23.18 -7.07
C VAL A 185 -8.93 23.73 -8.13
N LYS A 186 -9.48 24.33 -9.18
CA LYS A 186 -8.72 25.10 -10.18
C LYS A 186 -8.42 26.47 -9.57
#